data_AF-A0A7V8QQQ0-F1
#
_entry.id   AF-A0A7V8QQQ0-F1
#
_cell.length_a   1.000
_cell.length_b   1.000
_cell.length_c   1.000
_cell.angle_alpha   90.00
_cell.angle_beta   90.00
_cell.angle_gamma   90.00
#
_symmetry.space_group_name_H-M   'P 1'
#
loop_
_entity.id
_entity.type
_entity.pdbx_description
1 polymer ?
#
loop_
_entity_poly.entity_id
_entity_poly.type
_entity_poly.pdbx_seq_one_letter_code
_entity_poly.pdbx_strand_id
1 'polypeptide(L)'
;MDELSSLLLLIISGLILRFSLTLTGQSWAKSHAQTVLFMVLPVITYVITKTISGNIALSLGMIGALSIVRFRHPVKSALELIMYFNLITIGIATSVRTKWAIQLVLTTVIILFAVKYFQKISKKNGKSFYSMSFNEGVAINTMEILSSEQIELVENSEFLSNLINDKTTNEFVYRLSFENVTQVNDFKKKIEGLQNIKKINIDIV
;
A
#
# COMPACT_ATOMS: atom_id res chain seq x y z
N MET A 1 18.29 -11.93 27.28
CA MET A 1 16.84 -11.97 27.02
C MET A 1 16.51 -13.44 26.87
N ASP A 2 15.56 -13.92 27.67
CA ASP A 2 15.06 -15.29 27.54
C ASP A 2 14.45 -15.48 26.15
N GLU A 3 14.51 -16.68 25.59
CA GLU A 3 14.03 -16.97 24.24
C GLU A 3 12.56 -16.55 24.05
N LEU A 4 11.75 -16.72 25.10
CA LEU A 4 10.35 -16.28 25.14
C LEU A 4 10.21 -14.76 25.01
N SER A 5 11.09 -13.99 25.66
CA SER A 5 11.09 -12.52 25.56
C SER A 5 11.44 -12.03 24.16
N SER A 6 12.33 -12.73 23.46
CA SER A 6 12.65 -12.44 22.05
C SER A 6 11.46 -12.74 21.14
N LEU A 7 10.75 -13.85 21.34
CA LEU A 7 9.55 -14.20 20.58
C LEU A 7 8.44 -13.17 20.77
N LEU A 8 8.18 -12.75 22.01
CA LEU A 8 7.21 -11.70 22.31
C LEU A 8 7.58 -10.38 21.63
N LEU A 9 8.86 -9.98 21.70
CA LEU A 9 9.34 -8.77 21.04
C LEU A 9 9.08 -8.80 19.53
N LEU A 10 9.31 -9.94 18.86
CA LEU A 10 9.11 -10.09 17.42
C LEU A 10 7.65 -9.95 17.02
N ILE A 11 6.74 -10.61 17.76
CA ILE A 11 5.30 -10.53 17.52
C ILE A 11 4.79 -9.10 17.72
N ILE A 12 5.22 -8.44 18.81
CA ILE A 12 4.85 -7.06 19.12
C ILE A 12 5.39 -6.11 18.04
N SER A 13 6.64 -6.31 17.60
CA SER A 13 7.25 -5.50 16.53
C SER A 13 6.50 -5.63 15.21
N GLY A 14 6.14 -6.85 14.81
CA GLY A 14 5.33 -7.12 13.62
C GLY A 14 3.96 -6.43 13.69
N LEU A 15 3.29 -6.51 14.84
CA LEU A 15 2.02 -5.81 15.07
C LEU A 15 2.15 -4.29 14.99
N ILE A 16 3.17 -3.71 15.63
CA ILE A 16 3.44 -2.27 15.59
C ILE A 16 3.60 -1.79 14.14
N LEU A 17 4.35 -2.52 13.31
CA LEU A 17 4.52 -2.18 11.90
C LEU A 17 3.22 -2.29 11.12
N ARG A 18 2.43 -3.36 11.34
CA ARG A 18 1.11 -3.54 10.71
C ARG A 18 0.16 -2.39 11.06
N PHE A 19 0.09 -2.02 12.34
CA PHE A 19 -0.76 -0.91 12.78
C PHE A 19 -0.28 0.42 12.24
N SER A 20 1.04 0.66 12.21
CA SER A 20 1.62 1.87 11.63
C SER A 20 1.26 2.00 10.14
N LEU A 21 1.42 0.92 9.36
CA LEU A 21 1.02 0.89 7.94
C LEU A 21 -0.47 1.17 7.75
N THR A 22 -1.32 0.48 8.53
CA THR A 22 -2.77 0.66 8.49
C THR A 22 -3.17 2.11 8.81
N LEU A 23 -2.55 2.69 9.85
CA LEU A 23 -2.77 4.08 10.24
C LEU A 23 -2.25 5.05 9.17
N THR A 24 -1.20 4.70 8.42
CA THR A 24 -0.73 5.52 7.30
C THR A 24 -1.61 5.45 6.05
N GLY A 25 -2.65 4.61 6.04
CA GLY A 25 -3.61 4.51 4.93
C GLY A 25 -3.33 3.36 3.96
N GLN A 26 -2.39 2.48 4.28
CA GLN A 26 -2.04 1.32 3.46
C GLN A 26 -3.09 0.21 3.66
N SER A 27 -4.04 0.09 2.72
CA SER A 27 -5.15 -0.87 2.87
C SER A 27 -4.70 -2.33 2.75
N TRP A 28 -3.65 -2.60 1.98
CA TRP A 28 -3.13 -3.95 1.77
C TRP A 28 -2.73 -4.63 3.09
N ALA A 29 -2.21 -3.87 4.06
CA ALA A 29 -1.81 -4.37 5.38
C ALA A 29 -2.99 -4.78 6.29
N LYS A 30 -4.25 -4.51 5.90
CA LYS A 30 -5.44 -4.84 6.71
C LYS A 30 -5.88 -6.30 6.61
N SER A 31 -5.46 -7.02 5.58
CA SER A 31 -5.89 -8.40 5.33
C SER A 31 -5.51 -9.36 6.46
N HIS A 32 -6.32 -10.41 6.66
CA HIS A 32 -6.04 -11.48 7.63
C HIS A 32 -4.71 -12.17 7.31
N ALA A 33 -4.48 -12.53 6.04
CA ALA A 33 -3.24 -13.17 5.61
C ALA A 33 -2.01 -12.29 5.88
N GLN A 34 -2.15 -10.98 5.69
CA GLN A 34 -1.09 -10.01 5.99
C GLN A 34 -0.84 -9.91 7.49
N THR A 35 -1.87 -9.89 8.32
CA THR A 35 -1.70 -9.83 9.77
C THR A 35 -0.93 -11.05 10.29
N VAL A 36 -1.26 -12.25 9.79
CA VAL A 36 -0.51 -13.48 10.12
C VAL A 36 0.93 -13.38 9.64
N LEU A 37 1.16 -12.88 8.42
CA LEU A 37 2.51 -12.70 7.88
C LEU A 37 3.37 -11.78 8.75
N PHE A 38 2.85 -10.62 9.18
CA PHE A 38 3.58 -9.67 10.02
C PHE A 38 3.95 -10.25 11.38
N MET A 39 3.14 -11.15 11.95
CA MET A 39 3.45 -11.82 13.22
C MET A 39 4.44 -12.98 13.06
N VAL A 40 4.24 -13.82 12.03
CA VAL A 40 4.92 -15.11 11.92
C VAL A 40 6.27 -14.99 11.20
N LEU A 41 6.40 -14.09 10.22
CA LEU A 41 7.61 -13.96 9.41
C LEU A 41 8.87 -13.58 10.23
N PRO A 42 8.83 -12.62 11.17
CA PRO A 42 9.98 -12.33 12.04
C PRO A 42 10.34 -13.50 12.96
N VAL A 43 9.35 -14.28 13.39
CA VAL A 43 9.57 -15.46 14.25
C VAL A 43 10.25 -16.58 13.48
N ILE A 44 9.77 -16.89 12.28
CA ILE A 44 10.40 -17.90 11.40
C ILE A 44 11.87 -17.54 11.15
N THR A 45 12.15 -16.29 10.81
CA THR A 45 13.52 -15.83 10.50
C THR A 45 14.42 -15.85 11.74
N TYR A 46 13.91 -15.54 12.93
CA TYR A 46 14.62 -15.72 14.18
C TYR A 46 14.96 -17.20 14.46
N VAL A 47 14.00 -18.11 14.30
CA VAL A 47 14.23 -19.56 14.50
C VAL A 47 15.27 -20.07 13.50
N ILE A 48 15.12 -19.74 12.21
CA ILE A 48 16.08 -20.15 11.17
C ILE A 48 17.50 -19.68 11.51
N THR A 49 17.68 -18.42 11.91
CA THR A 49 19.00 -17.89 12.24
C THR A 49 19.61 -18.52 13.50
N LYS A 50 18.79 -18.89 14.50
CA LYS A 50 19.27 -19.63 15.67
C LYS A 50 19.66 -21.06 15.32
N THR A 51 18.88 -21.75 14.49
CA THR A 51 19.15 -23.13 14.07
C THR A 51 20.42 -23.25 13.22
N ILE A 52 20.75 -22.23 12.42
CA ILE A 52 21.94 -22.23 11.55
C ILE A 52 23.15 -21.52 12.21
N SER A 53 23.06 -21.20 13.50
CA SER A 53 24.12 -20.49 14.20
C SER A 53 25.44 -21.27 14.14
N GLY A 54 26.47 -20.68 13.51
CA GLY A 54 27.75 -21.32 13.19
C GLY A 54 28.20 -21.13 11.74
N ASN A 55 27.27 -20.89 10.80
CA ASN A 55 27.60 -20.52 9.42
C ASN A 55 26.67 -19.42 8.89
N ILE A 56 27.01 -18.17 9.24
CA ILE A 56 26.25 -16.97 8.88
C ILE A 56 26.13 -16.83 7.35
N ALA A 57 27.17 -17.21 6.60
CA ALA A 57 27.18 -17.16 5.14
C ALA A 57 26.15 -18.12 4.52
N LEU A 58 26.03 -19.34 5.05
CA LEU A 58 25.02 -20.31 4.64
C LEU A 58 23.60 -19.84 5.01
N SER A 59 23.42 -19.29 6.21
CA SER A 59 22.12 -18.78 6.69
C SER A 59 21.60 -17.62 5.84
N LEU A 60 22.46 -16.64 5.55
CA LEU A 60 22.10 -15.47 4.75
C LEU A 60 21.80 -15.86 3.30
N GLY A 61 22.57 -16.80 2.73
CA GLY A 61 22.35 -17.36 1.39
C GLY A 61 21.03 -18.12 1.27
N MET A 62 20.67 -18.95 2.26
CA MET A 62 19.41 -19.70 2.24
C MET A 62 18.17 -18.80 2.39
N ILE A 63 18.23 -17.78 3.26
CA ILE A 63 17.11 -16.83 3.43
C ILE A 63 16.94 -15.95 2.18
N GLY A 64 18.05 -15.49 1.59
CA GLY A 64 18.04 -14.72 0.33
C GLY A 64 17.48 -15.52 -0.84
N ALA A 65 17.90 -16.79 -1.00
CA ALA A 65 17.40 -17.67 -2.03
C ALA A 65 15.91 -18.00 -1.85
N LEU A 66 15.45 -18.30 -0.63
CA LEU A 66 14.03 -18.57 -0.34
C LEU A 66 13.15 -17.34 -0.65
N SER A 67 13.66 -16.14 -0.33
CA SER A 67 12.98 -14.87 -0.63
C SER A 67 12.87 -14.67 -2.15
N ILE A 68 13.95 -14.88 -2.91
CA ILE A 68 13.94 -14.76 -4.39
C ILE A 68 13.03 -15.81 -5.04
N VAL A 69 12.96 -17.04 -4.52
CA VAL A 69 12.19 -18.15 -5.11
C VAL A 69 10.68 -17.98 -4.90
N ARG A 70 10.23 -17.40 -3.77
CA ARG A 70 8.78 -17.23 -3.51
C ARG A 70 8.20 -15.91 -4.04
N PHE A 71 9.01 -14.95 -4.48
CA PHE A 71 8.54 -13.73 -5.17
C PHE A 71 8.46 -13.88 -6.70
N ARG A 72 8.22 -15.08 -7.23
CA ARG A 72 7.84 -15.25 -8.63
C ARG A 72 6.41 -14.80 -8.93
N HIS A 73 5.59 -14.54 -7.91
CA HIS A 73 4.35 -13.79 -8.05
C HIS A 73 4.68 -12.30 -7.89
N PRO A 74 4.27 -11.41 -8.81
CA PRO A 74 4.59 -9.99 -8.70
C PRO A 74 4.07 -9.45 -7.36
N VAL A 75 4.98 -8.95 -6.53
CA VAL A 75 4.63 -8.20 -5.32
C VAL A 75 3.97 -6.91 -5.80
N LYS A 76 2.76 -6.64 -5.28
CA LYS A 76 1.86 -5.63 -5.85
C LYS A 76 2.35 -4.20 -5.66
N SER A 77 3.27 -3.97 -4.70
CA SER A 77 3.84 -2.66 -4.39
C SER A 77 5.29 -2.73 -3.93
N ALA A 78 6.09 -1.72 -4.29
CA ALA A 78 7.46 -1.56 -3.81
C ALA A 78 7.53 -1.43 -2.27
N LEU A 79 6.53 -0.78 -1.65
CA LEU A 79 6.47 -0.63 -0.19
C LEU A 79 6.23 -1.97 0.50
N GLU A 80 5.33 -2.80 -0.05
CA GLU A 80 5.03 -4.13 0.47
C GLU A 80 6.30 -5.00 0.51
N LEU A 81 7.08 -4.98 -0.58
CA LEU A 81 8.35 -5.70 -0.68
C LEU A 81 9.36 -5.25 0.39
N ILE A 82 9.56 -3.93 0.54
CA ILE A 82 10.49 -3.39 1.53
C ILE A 82 10.05 -3.76 2.96
N MET A 83 8.75 -3.75 3.25
CA MET A 83 8.23 -4.14 4.56
C MET A 83 8.46 -5.62 4.87
N TYR A 84 8.41 -6.52 3.88
CA TYR A 84 8.78 -7.92 4.09
C TYR A 84 10.26 -8.09 4.39
N PHE A 85 11.13 -7.40 3.66
CA PHE A 85 12.56 -7.38 3.99
C PHE A 85 12.80 -6.84 5.39
N ASN A 86 12.08 -5.79 5.79
CA ASN A 86 12.16 -5.22 7.12
C ASN A 86 11.81 -6.23 8.22
N LEU A 87 10.72 -7.00 8.05
CA LEU A 87 10.32 -8.06 8.97
C LEU A 87 11.36 -9.18 9.08
N ILE A 88 11.95 -9.59 7.94
CA ILE A 88 13.05 -10.57 7.92
C ILE A 88 14.26 -10.03 8.68
N THR A 89 14.64 -8.78 8.43
CA THR A 89 15.77 -8.13 9.11
C THR A 89 15.52 -8.00 10.61
N ILE A 90 14.29 -7.76 11.07
CA ILE A 90 13.93 -7.74 12.50
C ILE A 90 14.19 -9.09 13.16
N GLY A 91 13.79 -10.20 12.52
CA GLY A 91 14.05 -11.56 13.02
C GLY A 91 15.55 -11.87 13.12
N ILE A 92 16.32 -11.54 12.07
CA ILE A 92 17.78 -11.71 12.05
C ILE A 92 18.45 -10.84 13.11
N ALA A 93 18.09 -9.55 13.20
CA ALA A 93 18.68 -8.61 14.15
C ALA A 93 18.42 -9.02 15.60
N THR A 94 17.23 -9.55 15.90
CA THR A 94 16.88 -10.06 17.23
C THR A 94 17.75 -11.25 17.64
N SER A 95 18.13 -12.10 16.68
CA SER A 95 19.01 -13.26 16.92
C SER A 95 20.44 -12.88 17.29
N VAL A 96 20.95 -11.79 16.71
CA VAL A 96 22.30 -11.26 16.97
C VAL A 96 22.32 -10.34 18.19
N ARG A 97 21.53 -9.25 18.17
CA ARG A 97 21.44 -8.23 19.23
C ARG A 97 20.08 -7.53 19.16
N THR A 98 19.27 -7.73 20.19
CA THR A 98 17.89 -7.21 20.28
C THR A 98 17.78 -5.69 20.17
N LYS A 99 18.81 -4.94 20.59
CA LYS A 99 18.87 -3.47 20.45
C LYS A 99 18.73 -2.99 19.00
N TRP A 100 19.35 -3.69 18.05
CA TRP A 100 19.27 -3.33 16.63
C TRP A 100 17.86 -3.53 16.07
N ALA A 101 17.17 -4.59 16.48
CA ALA A 101 15.80 -4.85 16.07
C ALA A 101 14.86 -3.72 16.55
N ILE A 102 14.98 -3.33 17.83
CA ILE A 102 14.16 -2.24 18.40
C ILE A 102 14.41 -0.91 17.68
N GLN A 103 15.67 -0.57 17.44
CA GLN A 103 16.04 0.67 16.74
C GLN A 103 15.49 0.72 15.31
N LEU A 104 15.52 -0.40 14.61
CA LEU A 104 15.02 -0.51 13.24
C LEU A 104 13.49 -0.42 13.18
N VAL A 105 12.76 -1.04 14.12
CA VAL A 105 11.30 -0.86 14.26
C VAL A 105 10.95 0.60 14.51
N LEU A 106 11.59 1.24 15.49
CA LEU A 106 11.35 2.66 15.80
C LEU A 106 11.61 3.57 14.61
N THR A 107 12.74 3.38 13.93
CA THR A 107 13.12 4.18 12.75
C THR A 107 12.10 4.00 11.62
N THR A 108 11.67 2.76 11.35
CA THR A 108 10.66 2.49 10.31
C THR A 108 9.35 3.21 10.62
N VAL A 109 8.87 3.12 11.86
CA VAL A 109 7.64 3.79 12.28
C VAL A 109 7.75 5.29 12.10
N ILE A 110 8.85 5.91 12.53
CA ILE A 110 9.09 7.35 12.39
C ILE A 110 9.05 7.76 10.91
N ILE A 111 9.72 7.02 10.03
CA ILE A 111 9.74 7.31 8.59
C ILE A 111 8.33 7.23 8.00
N LEU A 112 7.57 6.17 8.29
CA LEU A 112 6.20 6.00 7.80
C LEU A 112 5.29 7.18 8.19
N PHE A 113 5.35 7.61 9.45
CA PHE A 113 4.57 8.75 9.92
C PHE A 113 5.08 10.09 9.38
N ALA A 114 6.39 10.28 9.25
CA ALA A 114 6.98 11.49 8.69
C ALA A 114 6.53 11.69 7.24
N VAL A 115 6.60 10.65 6.40
CA VAL A 115 6.13 10.71 5.01
C VAL A 115 4.65 11.09 4.94
N LYS A 116 3.80 10.47 5.77
CA LYS A 116 2.37 10.82 5.85
C LYS A 116 2.15 12.28 6.29
N TYR A 117 2.92 12.74 7.25
CA TYR A 117 2.82 14.10 7.76
C TYR A 117 3.22 15.14 6.70
N PHE A 118 4.34 14.91 6.00
CA PHE A 118 4.77 15.73 4.87
C PHE A 118 3.74 15.74 3.74
N GLN A 119 3.12 14.59 3.44
CA GLN A 119 2.03 14.51 2.47
C GLN A 119 0.84 15.39 2.88
N LYS A 120 0.45 15.37 4.16
CA LYS A 120 -0.66 16.20 4.68
C LYS A 120 -0.34 17.70 4.57
N ILE A 121 0.90 18.11 4.86
CA ILE A 121 1.34 19.51 4.71
C ILE A 121 1.32 19.92 3.23
N SER A 122 1.84 19.08 2.34
CA SER A 122 1.90 19.44 0.92
C SER A 122 0.53 19.56 0.28
N LYS A 123 -0.41 18.67 0.65
CA LYS A 123 -1.81 18.75 0.19
C LYS A 123 -2.47 20.07 0.65
N LYS A 124 -2.13 20.57 1.85
CA LYS A 124 -2.59 21.89 2.34
C LYS A 124 -2.02 23.05 1.52
N ASN A 125 -0.83 22.91 0.95
CA ASN A 125 -0.18 23.94 0.14
C ASN A 125 -0.51 23.83 -1.37
N GLY A 126 -1.52 23.04 -1.75
CA GLY A 126 -2.01 22.93 -3.12
C GLY A 126 -1.08 22.19 -4.09
N LYS A 127 -0.01 21.56 -3.61
CA LYS A 127 0.88 20.73 -4.43
C LYS A 127 0.76 19.28 -3.97
N SER A 128 0.02 18.47 -4.72
CA SER A 128 0.08 17.02 -4.55
C SER A 128 1.41 16.52 -5.11
N PHE A 129 2.33 16.05 -4.25
CA PHE A 129 3.59 15.45 -4.70
C PHE A 129 3.40 14.12 -5.45
N TYR A 130 2.25 13.47 -5.28
CA TYR A 130 1.95 12.18 -5.90
C TYR A 130 0.87 12.39 -6.97
N SER A 131 1.12 11.94 -8.21
CA SER A 131 0.06 11.77 -9.20
C SER A 131 -0.91 10.70 -8.67
N MET A 132 -2.22 10.93 -8.80
CA MET A 132 -3.27 10.03 -8.27
C MET A 132 -3.11 8.56 -8.69
N SER A 133 -2.34 8.29 -9.76
CA SER A 133 -2.02 6.95 -10.26
C SER A 133 -1.14 6.10 -9.33
N PHE A 134 -0.49 6.69 -8.31
CA PHE A 134 0.52 6.00 -7.49
C PHE A 134 0.09 5.58 -6.07
N ASN A 135 -1.22 5.65 -5.77
CA ASN A 135 -1.73 5.17 -4.48
C ASN A 135 -2.00 3.65 -4.57
N GLU A 136 -0.94 2.87 -4.71
CA GLU A 136 -0.98 1.40 -4.63
C GLU A 136 -1.57 0.97 -3.29
N GLY A 137 -2.87 0.66 -3.28
CA GLY A 137 -3.58 0.24 -2.07
C GLY A 137 -4.42 1.31 -1.39
N VAL A 138 -4.80 2.40 -2.05
CA VAL A 138 -6.05 3.10 -1.72
C VAL A 138 -7.14 2.54 -2.62
N ALA A 139 -8.21 2.02 -2.02
CA ALA A 139 -9.45 1.72 -2.72
C ALA A 139 -9.93 3.02 -3.40
N ILE A 140 -9.63 3.16 -4.69
CA ILE A 140 -10.08 4.30 -5.49
C ILE A 140 -11.46 3.96 -6.02
N ASN A 141 -12.43 4.81 -5.70
CA ASN A 141 -13.76 4.68 -6.28
C ASN A 141 -13.68 5.17 -7.71
N THR A 142 -14.16 4.38 -8.67
CA THR A 142 -14.12 4.76 -10.08
C THR A 142 -15.51 5.02 -10.61
N MET A 143 -15.65 6.10 -11.37
CA MET A 143 -16.85 6.38 -12.15
C MET A 143 -16.48 6.35 -13.62
N GLU A 144 -17.22 5.58 -14.40
CA GLU A 144 -17.11 5.55 -15.85
C GLU A 144 -18.36 6.23 -16.43
N ILE A 145 -18.16 7.31 -17.18
CA ILE A 145 -19.22 8.06 -17.83
C ILE A 145 -19.09 7.84 -19.33
N LEU A 146 -20.19 7.42 -19.95
CA LEU A 146 -20.29 7.20 -21.38
C LEU A 146 -21.20 8.28 -21.98
N SER A 147 -20.67 9.06 -22.91
CA SER A 147 -21.37 10.20 -23.51
C SER A 147 -21.31 10.17 -25.04
N SER A 148 -22.36 10.70 -25.69
CA SER A 148 -22.41 10.90 -27.13
C SER A 148 -21.67 12.16 -27.60
N GLU A 149 -21.41 13.10 -26.71
CA GLU A 149 -20.77 14.37 -27.04
C GLU A 149 -19.67 14.68 -26.04
N GLN A 150 -18.79 15.60 -26.42
CA GLN A 150 -17.72 16.04 -25.54
C GLN A 150 -18.32 16.83 -24.36
N ILE A 151 -17.95 16.44 -23.13
CA ILE A 151 -18.40 17.14 -21.91
C ILE A 151 -17.21 17.86 -21.27
N GLU A 152 -17.07 19.16 -21.54
CA GLU A 152 -15.98 20.00 -21.00
C GLU A 152 -15.89 19.98 -19.47
N LEU A 153 -17.04 19.86 -18.77
CA LEU A 153 -17.08 19.80 -17.31
C LEU A 153 -16.37 18.55 -16.77
N VAL A 154 -16.49 17.42 -17.47
CA VAL A 154 -15.86 16.16 -17.09
C VAL A 154 -14.39 16.16 -17.49
N GLU A 155 -14.04 16.79 -18.61
CA GLU A 155 -12.65 16.90 -19.09
C GLU A 155 -11.79 17.80 -18.21
N ASN A 156 -12.35 18.91 -17.74
CA ASN A 156 -11.66 19.84 -16.85
C ASN A 156 -11.73 19.42 -15.37
N SER A 157 -12.27 18.24 -15.09
CA SER A 157 -12.37 17.71 -13.73
C SER A 157 -11.00 17.28 -13.21
N GLU A 158 -10.66 17.70 -11.98
CA GLU A 158 -9.47 17.20 -11.27
C GLU A 158 -9.51 15.69 -11.01
N PHE A 159 -10.69 15.06 -11.15
CA PHE A 159 -10.90 13.63 -10.96
C PHE A 159 -10.70 12.80 -12.22
N LEU A 160 -10.47 13.41 -13.40
CA LEU A 160 -10.28 12.68 -14.65
C LEU A 160 -8.97 11.90 -14.62
N SER A 161 -9.09 10.58 -14.73
CA SER A 161 -7.94 9.67 -14.78
C SER A 161 -7.67 9.15 -16.19
N ASN A 162 -8.71 8.99 -17.02
CA ASN A 162 -8.55 8.59 -18.41
C ASN A 162 -9.70 9.10 -19.30
N LEU A 163 -9.37 9.40 -20.55
CA LEU A 163 -10.32 9.76 -21.61
C LEU A 163 -10.09 8.85 -22.81
N ILE A 164 -11.14 8.17 -23.27
CA ILE A 164 -11.13 7.39 -24.49
C ILE A 164 -12.16 7.98 -25.45
N ASN A 165 -11.70 8.41 -26.61
CA ASN A 165 -12.55 8.82 -27.71
C ASN A 165 -12.64 7.67 -28.71
N ASP A 166 -13.78 6.98 -28.71
CA ASP A 166 -14.04 5.91 -29.66
C ASP A 166 -14.64 6.50 -30.95
N LYS A 167 -13.78 6.68 -31.96
CA LYS A 167 -14.16 7.20 -33.28
C LYS A 167 -15.09 6.26 -34.05
N THR A 168 -15.19 4.98 -33.66
CA THR A 168 -16.03 4.01 -34.39
C THR A 168 -17.48 4.06 -33.93
N THR A 169 -17.73 4.24 -32.63
CA THR A 169 -19.07 4.41 -32.06
C THR A 169 -19.47 5.88 -31.91
N ASN A 170 -18.53 6.82 -32.12
CA ASN A 170 -18.68 8.25 -31.88
C ASN A 170 -19.09 8.52 -30.41
N GLU A 171 -18.45 7.81 -29.48
CA GLU A 171 -18.72 7.88 -28.05
C GLU A 171 -17.44 8.26 -27.27
N PHE A 172 -17.65 9.02 -26.20
CA PHE A 172 -16.61 9.42 -25.27
C PHE A 172 -16.77 8.63 -23.97
N VAL A 173 -15.71 7.95 -23.56
CA VAL A 173 -15.63 7.23 -22.29
C VAL A 173 -14.69 7.99 -21.36
N TYR A 174 -15.26 8.54 -20.30
CA TYR A 174 -14.54 9.24 -19.25
C TYR A 174 -14.39 8.32 -18.05
N ARG A 175 -13.16 8.09 -17.61
CA ARG A 175 -12.88 7.39 -16.34
C ARG A 175 -12.40 8.40 -15.31
N LEU A 176 -13.12 8.44 -14.20
CA LEU A 176 -12.86 9.32 -13.07
C LEU A 176 -12.45 8.48 -11.86
N SER A 177 -11.58 9.01 -11.02
CA SER A 177 -11.09 8.33 -9.80
C SER A 177 -11.24 9.23 -8.58
N PHE A 178 -11.89 8.72 -7.54
CA PHE A 178 -12.24 9.47 -6.32
C PHE A 178 -11.68 8.82 -5.07
N GLU A 179 -11.27 9.65 -4.10
CA GLU A 179 -10.73 9.19 -2.81
C GLU A 179 -11.84 8.73 -1.86
N ASN A 180 -13.04 9.35 -1.92
CA ASN A 180 -14.15 9.08 -1.00
C ASN A 180 -15.49 8.99 -1.72
N VAL A 181 -16.42 8.19 -1.17
CA VAL A 181 -17.80 8.05 -1.67
C VAL A 181 -18.56 9.38 -1.66
N THR A 182 -18.25 10.29 -0.73
CA THR A 182 -18.80 11.65 -0.72
C THR A 182 -18.45 12.43 -1.99
N GLN A 183 -17.18 12.37 -2.45
CA GLN A 183 -16.76 13.03 -3.69
C GLN A 183 -17.48 12.44 -4.91
N VAL A 184 -17.66 11.11 -4.93
CA VAL A 184 -18.43 10.41 -5.98
C VAL A 184 -19.86 10.96 -6.03
N ASN A 185 -20.53 11.06 -4.88
CA ASN A 185 -21.91 11.53 -4.80
C ASN A 185 -22.04 13.01 -5.16
N ASP A 186 -21.10 13.86 -4.72
CA ASP A 186 -21.09 15.29 -5.05
C ASP A 186 -20.84 15.51 -6.54
N PHE A 187 -19.92 14.75 -7.15
CA PHE A 187 -19.67 14.81 -8.58
C PHE A 187 -20.85 14.25 -9.38
N LYS A 188 -21.45 13.15 -8.94
CA LYS A 188 -22.66 12.57 -9.54
C LYS A 188 -23.79 13.61 -9.63
N LYS A 189 -24.06 14.34 -8.54
CA LYS A 189 -25.07 15.40 -8.53
C LYS A 189 -24.80 16.51 -9.55
N LYS A 190 -23.52 16.85 -9.80
CA LYS A 190 -23.14 17.87 -10.80
C LYS A 190 -23.41 17.42 -12.24
N ILE A 191 -23.32 16.12 -12.51
CA ILE A 191 -23.49 15.56 -13.86
C ILE A 191 -24.91 15.02 -14.14
N GLU A 192 -25.72 14.79 -13.10
CA GLU A 192 -27.07 14.20 -13.19
C GLU A 192 -28.06 15.05 -14.03
N GLY A 193 -27.73 16.31 -14.30
CA GLY A 193 -28.52 17.22 -15.16
C GLY A 193 -28.10 17.28 -16.64
N LEU A 194 -27.05 16.56 -17.05
CA LEU A 194 -26.54 16.62 -18.43
C LEU A 194 -27.26 15.59 -19.32
N GLN A 195 -27.94 16.05 -20.37
CA GLN A 195 -28.69 15.18 -21.29
C GLN A 195 -27.80 14.32 -22.19
N ASN A 196 -26.51 14.66 -22.27
CA ASN A 196 -25.56 14.01 -23.18
C ASN A 196 -24.95 12.72 -22.60
N ILE A 197 -25.34 12.32 -21.39
CA ILE A 197 -24.81 11.13 -20.71
C ILE A 197 -25.71 9.93 -21.01
N LYS A 198 -25.14 8.92 -21.67
CA LYS A 198 -25.84 7.67 -22.00
C LYS A 198 -25.81 6.68 -20.84
N LYS A 199 -24.67 6.59 -20.14
CA LYS A 199 -24.46 5.60 -19.07
C LYS A 199 -23.47 6.13 -18.04
N ILE A 200 -23.75 5.83 -16.77
CA ILE A 200 -22.82 6.03 -15.66
C ILE A 200 -22.65 4.70 -14.97
N ASN A 201 -21.42 4.20 -14.90
CA ASN A 201 -21.06 3.05 -14.09
C ASN A 201 -20.23 3.52 -12.88
N ILE A 202 -20.54 3.02 -11.68
CA ILE A 202 -19.86 3.43 -10.46
C ILE A 202 -19.40 2.17 -9.73
N ASP A 203 -18.09 2.01 -9.63
CA ASP A 203 -17.45 0.95 -8.86
C ASP A 203 -16.91 1.55 -7.56
N ILE A 204 -17.56 1.21 -6.44
CA ILE A 204 -17.18 1.64 -5.09
C ILE A 204 -16.45 0.47 -4.42
N VAL A 205 -15.27 0.75 -3.84
CA VAL A 205 -14.39 -0.26 -3.21
C VAL A 205 -14.29 -0.04 -1.70
#